data_AF-A0A2V5HMK9-F1
#
_entry.id   AF-A0A2V5HMK9-F1
#
_cell.length_a   1.000
_cell.length_b   1.000
_cell.length_c   1.000
_cell.angle_alpha   90.00
_cell.angle_beta   90.00
_cell.angle_gamma   90.00
#
_symmetry.space_group_name_H-M   'P 1'
#
loop_
_entity.id
_entity.type
_entity.pdbx_description
1 polymer ?
#
loop_
_entity_poly.entity_id
_entity_poly.type
_entity_poly.pdbx_seq_one_letter_code
_entity_poly.pdbx_strand_id
1 'polypeptide(L)'
;LCRNVITILELTRLRQSRIGLLHWLEFWNRYYGRRFGRALAAHVTQALGRVDALFRAVAADLHQLTQRVQHAVATALHTEHEILGLLERMEDEVGVRRRRRRKKAQAILGGMRARLEAIPVKVSDELLDDLKRGVFALDVYCDYYPGD
;
A
#
# COMPACT_ATOMS: atom_id res chain seq x y z
N LEU A 1 -19.18 -8.93 4.27
CA LEU A 1 -18.35 -7.86 4.88
C LEU A 1 -16.96 -7.74 4.25
N CYS A 2 -16.17 -8.82 4.09
CA CYS A 2 -14.76 -8.75 3.67
C CYS A 2 -14.48 -8.05 2.32
N ARG A 3 -15.35 -8.24 1.31
CA ARG A 3 -15.22 -7.57 0.00
C ARG A 3 -15.28 -6.03 0.09
N ASN A 4 -16.09 -5.50 1.00
CA ASN A 4 -16.19 -4.06 1.17
C ASN A 4 -14.95 -3.52 1.91
N VAL A 5 -14.38 -4.27 2.85
CA VAL A 5 -13.20 -3.86 3.62
C VAL A 5 -11.99 -3.60 2.71
N ILE A 6 -11.63 -4.53 1.82
CA ILE A 6 -10.49 -4.35 0.89
C ILE A 6 -10.70 -3.13 0.00
N THR A 7 -11.94 -2.95 -0.48
CA THR A 7 -12.29 -1.82 -1.36
C THR A 7 -12.20 -0.49 -0.62
N ILE A 8 -12.73 -0.41 0.60
CA ILE A 8 -12.66 0.77 1.46
C ILE A 8 -11.20 1.11 1.77
N LEU A 9 -10.38 0.13 2.14
CA LEU A 9 -8.95 0.34 2.41
C LEU A 9 -8.21 0.92 1.19
N GLU A 10 -8.45 0.40 -0.01
CA GLU A 10 -7.83 0.93 -1.23
C GLU A 10 -8.32 2.34 -1.58
N LEU A 11 -9.63 2.60 -1.46
CA LEU A 11 -10.18 3.92 -1.74
C LEU A 11 -9.65 4.97 -0.75
N THR A 12 -9.60 4.63 0.54
CA THR A 12 -9.02 5.50 1.58
C THR A 12 -7.54 5.76 1.29
N ARG A 13 -6.75 4.71 1.01
CA ARG A 13 -5.33 4.82 0.67
C ARG A 13 -5.11 5.75 -0.54
N LEU A 14 -5.85 5.54 -1.62
CA LEU A 14 -5.74 6.34 -2.85
C LEU A 14 -6.13 7.81 -2.62
N ARG A 15 -7.20 8.06 -1.86
CA ARG A 15 -7.64 9.41 -1.50
C ARG A 15 -6.56 10.14 -0.71
N GLN A 16 -6.05 9.51 0.35
CA GLN A 16 -5.01 10.08 1.20
C GLN A 16 -3.71 10.30 0.42
N SER A 17 -3.30 9.31 -0.38
CA SER A 17 -2.12 9.40 -1.23
C SER A 17 -2.17 10.58 -2.21
N ARG A 18 -3.33 10.80 -2.86
CA ARG A 18 -3.51 11.92 -3.79
C ARG A 18 -3.35 13.27 -3.09
N ILE A 19 -3.98 13.42 -1.91
CA ILE A 19 -3.91 14.66 -1.13
C ILE A 19 -2.47 14.88 -0.63
N GLY A 20 -1.87 13.86 -0.04
CA GLY A 20 -0.50 13.92 0.46
C GLY A 20 0.50 14.25 -0.63
N LEU A 21 0.41 13.63 -1.82
CA LEU A 21 1.29 13.94 -2.93
C LEU A 21 1.27 15.44 -3.26
N LEU A 22 0.10 16.05 -3.37
CA LEU A 22 -0.02 17.48 -3.67
C LEU A 22 0.67 18.36 -2.61
N HIS A 23 0.44 18.07 -1.33
CA HIS A 23 1.08 18.82 -0.24
C HIS A 23 2.61 18.64 -0.23
N TRP A 24 3.09 17.42 -0.47
CA TRP A 24 4.52 17.12 -0.50
C TRP A 24 5.25 17.77 -1.68
N LEU A 25 4.60 17.83 -2.85
CA LEU A 25 5.11 18.57 -4.01
C LEU A 25 5.26 20.06 -3.70
N GLU A 26 4.26 20.66 -3.07
CA GLU A 26 4.28 22.07 -2.68
C GLU A 26 5.38 22.33 -1.63
N PHE A 27 5.45 21.48 -0.60
CA PHE A 27 6.46 21.55 0.45
C PHE A 27 7.89 21.52 -0.11
N TRP A 28 8.24 20.54 -0.94
CA TRP A 28 9.60 20.43 -1.48
C TRP A 28 9.96 21.57 -2.43
N ASN A 29 9.01 22.05 -3.23
CA ASN A 29 9.25 23.20 -4.10
C ASN A 29 9.53 24.48 -3.30
N ARG A 30 8.90 24.65 -2.13
CA ARG A 30 9.15 25.77 -1.22
C ARG A 30 10.48 25.60 -0.46
N TYR A 31 10.74 24.41 0.07
CA TYR A 31 11.86 24.18 0.98
C TYR A 31 13.21 24.00 0.25
N TYR A 32 13.24 23.19 -0.81
CA TYR A 32 14.48 22.91 -1.57
C TYR A 32 14.57 23.69 -2.89
N GLY A 33 13.57 24.52 -3.19
CA GLY A 33 13.46 25.21 -4.48
C GLY A 33 13.02 24.28 -5.62
N ARG A 34 12.60 24.89 -6.74
CA ARG A 34 11.96 24.17 -7.85
C ARG A 34 12.83 23.07 -8.48
N ARG A 35 14.15 23.26 -8.54
CA ARG A 35 15.07 22.29 -9.17
C ARG A 35 15.10 20.98 -8.40
N PHE A 36 15.41 21.05 -7.11
CA PHE A 36 15.50 19.85 -6.26
C PHE A 36 14.12 19.31 -5.90
N GLY A 37 13.12 20.18 -5.70
CA GLY A 37 11.74 19.77 -5.47
C GLY A 37 11.18 18.91 -6.60
N ARG A 38 11.44 19.26 -7.87
CA ARG A 38 11.06 18.43 -9.02
C ARG A 38 11.80 17.09 -9.08
N ALA A 39 13.07 17.05 -8.71
CA ALA A 39 13.84 15.80 -8.69
C ALA A 39 13.31 14.83 -7.63
N LEU A 40 13.06 15.31 -6.41
CA LEU A 40 12.43 14.55 -5.33
C LEU A 40 11.04 14.03 -5.75
N ALA A 41 10.22 14.94 -6.29
CA ALA A 41 8.89 14.65 -6.81
C ALA A 41 8.87 13.52 -7.84
N ALA A 42 9.82 13.51 -8.77
CA ALA A 42 9.89 12.51 -9.82
C ALA A 42 10.11 11.10 -9.26
N HIS A 43 11.03 10.94 -8.32
CA HIS A 43 11.30 9.64 -7.68
C HIS A 43 10.12 9.15 -6.84
N VAL A 44 9.48 10.06 -6.12
CA VAL A 44 8.31 9.74 -5.29
C VAL A 44 7.10 9.38 -6.15
N THR A 45 6.82 10.13 -7.21
CA THR A 45 5.73 9.83 -8.15
C THR A 45 5.95 8.48 -8.85
N GLN A 46 7.19 8.18 -9.24
CA GLN A 46 7.54 6.88 -9.83
C GLN A 46 7.31 5.73 -8.84
N ALA A 47 7.75 5.90 -7.59
CA ALA A 47 7.54 4.91 -6.54
C ALA A 47 6.04 4.72 -6.25
N LEU A 48 5.28 5.82 -6.22
CA LEU A 48 3.84 5.80 -5.96
C LEU A 48 3.11 4.98 -7.01
N GLY A 49 3.39 5.20 -8.31
CA GLY A 49 2.77 4.40 -9.38
C GLY A 49 3.05 2.89 -9.23
N ARG A 50 4.25 2.51 -8.76
CA ARG A 50 4.59 1.11 -8.50
C ARG A 50 3.87 0.55 -7.28
N VAL A 51 3.73 1.35 -6.22
CA VAL A 51 2.95 0.98 -5.02
C VAL A 51 1.48 0.81 -5.38
N ASP A 52 0.90 1.75 -6.13
CA ASP A 52 -0.50 1.69 -6.57
C ASP A 52 -0.79 0.44 -7.41
N ALA A 53 0.10 0.12 -8.35
CA ALA A 53 -0.02 -1.10 -9.15
C ALA A 53 0.06 -2.36 -8.28
N LEU A 54 1.00 -2.40 -7.32
CA LEU A 54 1.16 -3.52 -6.39
C LEU A 54 -0.09 -3.73 -5.53
N PHE A 55 -0.61 -2.66 -4.94
CA PHE A 55 -1.76 -2.68 -4.05
C PHE A 55 -3.03 -3.09 -4.79
N ARG A 56 -3.28 -2.49 -5.97
CA ARG A 56 -4.38 -2.88 -6.86
C ARG A 56 -4.34 -4.37 -7.25
N ALA A 57 -3.17 -4.89 -7.62
CA ALA A 57 -3.03 -6.30 -7.98
C ALA A 57 -3.37 -7.22 -6.80
N VAL A 58 -2.85 -6.91 -5.60
CA VAL A 58 -3.13 -7.73 -4.41
C VAL A 58 -4.59 -7.60 -3.98
N ALA A 59 -5.20 -6.42 -4.09
CA ALA A 59 -6.62 -6.23 -3.82
C ALA A 59 -7.51 -7.08 -4.75
N ALA A 60 -7.16 -7.15 -6.05
CA ALA A 60 -7.85 -8.00 -7.01
C ALA A 60 -7.71 -9.50 -6.65
N ASP A 61 -6.50 -9.95 -6.31
CA ASP A 61 -6.27 -11.33 -5.87
C ASP A 61 -7.07 -11.70 -4.62
N LEU A 62 -7.13 -10.79 -3.65
CA LEU A 62 -7.89 -10.98 -2.40
C LEU A 62 -9.40 -10.98 -2.64
N HIS A 63 -9.89 -10.16 -3.57
CA HIS A 63 -11.30 -10.21 -4.00
C HIS A 63 -11.64 -11.54 -4.64
N GLN A 64 -10.81 -12.03 -5.55
CA GLN A 64 -11.01 -13.34 -6.18
C GLN A 64 -10.94 -14.48 -5.17
N LEU A 65 -10.01 -14.43 -4.20
CA LEU A 65 -9.97 -15.39 -3.10
C LEU A 65 -11.26 -15.37 -2.28
N THR A 66 -11.73 -14.18 -1.89
CA THR A 66 -12.97 -14.02 -1.13
C THR A 66 -14.18 -14.58 -1.88
N GLN A 67 -14.28 -14.34 -3.20
CA GLN A 67 -15.37 -14.88 -4.02
C GLN A 67 -15.33 -16.41 -4.09
N ARG A 68 -14.14 -17.00 -4.30
CA ARG A 68 -13.98 -18.46 -4.36
C ARG A 68 -14.37 -19.12 -3.04
N VAL A 69 -13.93 -18.58 -1.90
CA VAL A 69 -14.26 -19.11 -0.58
C VAL A 69 -15.74 -18.94 -0.27
N GLN A 70 -16.33 -17.78 -0.61
CA GLN A 70 -17.77 -17.56 -0.46
C GLN A 70 -18.59 -18.59 -1.24
N HIS A 71 -18.18 -18.89 -2.48
CA HIS A 71 -18.84 -19.92 -3.28
C HIS A 71 -18.69 -21.32 -2.64
N ALA A 72 -17.47 -21.69 -2.24
CA ALA A 72 -17.19 -22.98 -1.62
C ALA A 72 -18.00 -23.18 -0.31
N VAL A 73 -18.10 -22.15 0.53
CA VAL A 73 -18.92 -22.18 1.76
C VAL A 73 -20.40 -22.32 1.44
N ALA A 74 -20.90 -21.66 0.39
CA ALA A 74 -22.30 -21.76 -0.02
C ALA A 74 -22.67 -23.16 -0.57
N THR A 75 -21.69 -23.89 -1.11
CA THR A 75 -21.87 -25.24 -1.68
C THR A 75 -21.52 -26.39 -0.73
N ALA A 76 -20.86 -26.09 0.40
CA ALA A 76 -20.49 -27.09 1.40
C ALA A 76 -21.75 -27.74 1.99
N LEU A 77 -21.72 -29.06 2.20
CA LEU A 77 -22.86 -29.88 2.65
C LEU A 77 -23.19 -29.72 4.17
N HIS A 78 -23.08 -28.50 4.68
CA HIS A 78 -23.47 -28.09 6.03
C HIS A 78 -22.72 -28.77 7.19
N THR A 79 -21.46 -29.21 7.00
CA THR A 79 -20.63 -29.56 8.16
C THR A 79 -19.83 -28.34 8.62
N GLU A 80 -20.00 -27.96 9.88
CA GLU A 80 -19.28 -26.83 10.50
C GLU A 80 -17.75 -26.97 10.32
N HIS A 81 -17.24 -28.20 10.43
CA HIS A 81 -15.83 -28.50 10.27
C HIS A 81 -15.29 -28.18 8.86
N GLU A 82 -16.06 -28.44 7.81
CA GLU A 82 -15.67 -28.12 6.43
C GLU A 82 -15.63 -26.60 6.20
N ILE A 83 -16.60 -25.86 6.76
CA ILE A 83 -16.63 -24.41 6.69
C ILE A 83 -15.42 -23.80 7.42
N LEU A 84 -15.12 -24.30 8.63
CA LEU A 84 -13.94 -23.85 9.39
C LEU A 84 -12.65 -24.09 8.60
N GLY A 85 -12.45 -25.27 8.03
CA GLY A 85 -11.28 -25.58 7.21
C GLY A 85 -11.17 -24.75 5.92
N LEU A 86 -12.29 -24.24 5.37
CA LEU A 86 -12.28 -23.29 4.26
C LEU A 86 -11.83 -21.89 4.72
N LEU A 87 -12.28 -21.44 5.90
CA LEU A 87 -11.91 -20.14 6.46
C LEU A 87 -10.45 -20.09 6.91
N GLU A 88 -9.94 -21.15 7.55
CA GLU A 88 -8.53 -21.24 7.96
C GLU A 88 -7.60 -21.15 6.73
N ARG A 89 -7.91 -21.91 5.67
CA ARG A 89 -7.15 -21.83 4.41
C ARG A 89 -7.21 -20.44 3.79
N MET A 90 -8.37 -19.76 3.86
CA MET A 90 -8.49 -18.39 3.41
C MET A 90 -7.57 -17.45 4.20
N GLU A 91 -7.53 -17.57 5.51
CA GLU A 91 -6.67 -16.76 6.38
C GLU A 91 -5.19 -16.94 6.04
N ASP A 92 -4.73 -18.18 5.88
CA ASP A 92 -3.36 -18.49 5.47
C ASP A 92 -3.00 -17.85 4.12
N GLU A 93 -3.89 -18.00 3.15
CA GLU A 93 -3.75 -17.46 1.80
C GLU A 93 -3.70 -15.92 1.80
N VAL A 94 -4.51 -15.27 2.64
CA VAL A 94 -4.47 -13.82 2.87
C VAL A 94 -3.14 -13.43 3.51
N GLY A 95 -2.70 -14.16 4.54
CA GLY A 95 -1.44 -13.95 5.25
C GLY A 95 -0.23 -14.00 4.32
N VAL A 96 -0.15 -15.00 3.44
CA VAL A 96 0.90 -15.11 2.42
C VAL A 96 0.90 -13.91 1.47
N ARG A 97 -0.26 -13.50 0.95
CA ARG A 97 -0.38 -12.35 0.06
C ARG A 97 0.02 -11.05 0.74
N ARG A 98 -0.40 -10.82 1.99
CA ARG A 98 0.00 -9.66 2.80
C ARG A 98 1.51 -9.62 3.01
N ARG A 99 2.14 -10.72 3.42
CA ARG A 99 3.61 -10.79 3.61
C ARG A 99 4.37 -10.50 2.31
N ARG A 100 3.91 -11.06 1.18
CA ARG A 100 4.50 -10.82 -0.15
C ARG A 100 4.35 -9.36 -0.58
N ARG A 101 3.16 -8.78 -0.41
CA ARG A 101 2.90 -7.35 -0.68
C ARG A 101 3.84 -6.47 0.14
N ARG A 102 3.91 -6.70 1.45
CA ARG A 102 4.80 -5.97 2.37
C ARG A 102 6.24 -5.97 1.88
N LYS A 103 6.79 -7.15 1.60
CA LYS A 103 8.18 -7.30 1.12
C LYS A 103 8.42 -6.52 -0.18
N LYS A 104 7.48 -6.58 -1.13
CA LYS A 104 7.58 -5.83 -2.40
C LYS A 104 7.48 -4.33 -2.18
N ALA A 105 6.56 -3.86 -1.33
CA ALA A 105 6.40 -2.44 -1.01
C ALA A 105 7.66 -1.88 -0.32
N GLN A 106 8.23 -2.61 0.64
CA GLN A 106 9.52 -2.27 1.27
C GLN A 106 10.64 -2.14 0.23
N ALA A 107 10.75 -3.07 -0.72
CA ALA A 107 11.75 -2.99 -1.77
C ALA A 107 11.56 -1.76 -2.70
N ILE A 108 10.31 -1.42 -3.04
CA ILE A 108 10.00 -0.23 -3.84
C ILE A 108 10.41 1.05 -3.10
N LEU A 109 10.03 1.16 -1.82
CA LEU A 109 10.33 2.33 -1.00
C LEU A 109 11.82 2.43 -0.65
N GLY A 110 12.51 1.31 -0.42
CA GLY A 110 13.97 1.29 -0.24
C GLY A 110 14.70 1.79 -1.50
N GLY A 111 14.25 1.34 -2.68
CA GLY A 111 14.79 1.84 -3.95
C GLY A 111 14.50 3.32 -4.20
N MET A 112 13.35 3.82 -3.75
CA MET A 112 13.03 5.26 -3.76
C MET A 112 13.96 6.02 -2.82
N ARG A 113 14.10 5.57 -1.57
CA ARG A 113 14.93 6.19 -0.55
C ARG A 113 16.37 6.38 -1.02
N ALA A 114 16.98 5.33 -1.56
CA ALA A 114 18.34 5.41 -2.11
C ALA A 114 18.48 6.46 -3.23
N ARG A 115 17.44 6.68 -4.05
CA ARG A 115 17.42 7.72 -5.08
C ARG A 115 17.23 9.12 -4.49
N LEU A 116 16.44 9.26 -3.43
CA LEU A 116 16.27 10.54 -2.73
C LEU A 116 17.57 10.96 -2.05
N GLU A 117 18.26 10.02 -1.39
CA GLU A 117 19.57 10.24 -0.73
C GLU A 117 20.69 10.60 -1.73
N ALA A 118 20.55 10.20 -3.01
CA ALA A 118 21.49 10.58 -4.06
C ALA A 118 21.31 12.03 -4.57
N ILE A 119 20.21 12.71 -4.20
CA ILE A 119 20.01 14.13 -4.51
C ILE A 119 20.82 14.94 -3.48
N PRO A 120 21.54 16.00 -3.89
CA PRO A 120 22.40 16.78 -2.99
C PRO A 120 21.58 17.74 -2.09
N VAL A 121 20.60 17.19 -1.36
CA VAL A 121 19.78 17.87 -0.36
C VAL A 121 19.60 16.96 0.84
N LYS A 122 19.55 17.53 2.05
CA LYS A 122 19.35 16.74 3.27
C LYS A 122 17.86 16.40 3.43
N VAL A 123 17.52 15.12 3.36
CA VAL A 123 16.19 14.56 3.69
C VAL A 123 16.36 13.74 4.97
N SER A 124 15.69 14.11 6.07
CA SER A 124 15.80 13.37 7.34
C SER A 124 15.01 12.06 7.29
N ASP A 125 15.37 11.11 8.17
CA ASP A 125 14.62 9.86 8.35
C ASP A 125 13.15 10.12 8.73
N GLU A 126 12.91 11.07 9.63
CA GLU A 126 11.57 11.51 10.03
C GLU A 126 10.74 11.98 8.83
N LEU A 127 11.37 12.78 7.95
CA LEU A 127 10.72 13.27 6.74
C LEU A 127 10.40 12.12 5.76
N LEU A 128 11.23 11.07 5.71
CA LEU A 128 10.96 9.88 4.91
C LEU A 128 9.81 9.03 5.48
N ASP A 129 9.69 8.94 6.80
CA ASP A 129 8.59 8.25 7.47
C ASP A 129 7.27 9.01 7.31
N ASP A 130 7.28 10.34 7.44
CA ASP A 130 6.12 11.18 7.17
C ASP A 130 5.72 11.13 5.70
N LEU A 131 6.69 11.08 4.79
CA LEU A 131 6.45 10.87 3.36
C LEU A 131 5.75 9.53 3.12
N LYS A 132 6.20 8.47 3.79
CA LYS A 132 5.60 7.15 3.68
C LYS A 132 4.12 7.15 4.08
N ARG A 133 3.80 7.78 5.21
CA ARG A 133 2.42 7.91 5.71
C ARG A 133 1.58 8.86 4.86
N GLY A 134 2.14 10.01 4.50
CA GLY A 134 1.43 11.07 3.79
C GLY A 134 1.17 10.74 2.33
N VAL A 135 2.18 10.26 1.60
CA VAL A 135 2.08 10.05 0.15
C VAL A 135 1.66 8.63 -0.21
N PHE A 136 2.05 7.63 0.55
CA PHE A 136 1.72 6.24 0.22
C PHE A 136 0.53 5.72 1.04
N ALA A 137 0.14 6.43 2.10
CA ALA A 137 -0.84 5.97 3.09
C ALA A 137 -0.50 4.57 3.61
N LEU A 138 0.80 4.40 3.93
CA LEU A 138 1.37 3.16 4.45
C LEU A 138 2.00 3.35 5.81
N ASP A 139 1.92 2.32 6.66
CA ASP A 139 2.51 2.32 8.00
C ASP A 139 4.01 2.01 7.93
N VAL A 140 4.67 1.94 9.09
CA VAL A 140 6.10 1.59 9.19
C VAL A 140 6.40 0.20 8.61
N TYR A 141 5.43 -0.70 8.56
CA TYR A 141 5.54 -2.04 7.99
C TYR A 141 5.10 -2.13 6.52
N CYS A 142 4.75 -1.03 5.85
CA CYS A 142 4.21 -1.02 4.50
C CYS A 142 2.85 -1.74 4.35
N ASP A 143 2.07 -1.80 5.42
CA ASP A 143 0.64 -2.12 5.35
C ASP A 143 -0.18 -0.84 5.19
N TYR A 144 -1.50 -0.99 4.96
CA TYR A 144 -2.39 0.15 4.94
C TYR A 144 -2.27 0.93 6.24
N TYR A 145 -2.05 2.23 6.10
CA TYR A 145 -2.24 3.19 7.18
C TYR A 145 -3.47 4.00 6.79
N PRO A 146 -4.69 3.51 7.11
CA PRO A 146 -5.83 4.39 7.13
C PRO A 146 -5.46 5.48 8.15
N GLY A 147 -5.20 6.71 7.69
CA GLY A 147 -5.25 7.84 8.61
C GLY A 147 -6.63 7.87 9.28
N ASP A 148 -6.70 8.46 10.48
CA ASP A 148 -7.95 8.67 11.21
C ASP A 148 -9.05 9.31 10.33
#